data_AF-A0A971T7X9-F1
#
_entry.id   AF-A0A971T7X9-F1
#
_cell.length_a   1.000
_cell.length_b   1.000
_cell.length_c   1.000
_cell.angle_alpha   90.00
_cell.angle_beta   90.00
_cell.angle_gamma   90.00
#
_symmetry.space_group_name_H-M   'P 1'
#
loop_
_entity.id
_entity.type
_entity.pdbx_description
1 polymer ?
#
loop_
_entity_poly.entity_id
_entity_poly.type
_entity_poly.pdbx_seq_one_letter_code
_entity_poly.pdbx_strand_id
1 'polypeptide(L)'
;MQRSRIIRSITHRSLGIYLAILCLSIPLIYLSPIQATAAPGPTDPLYSLAGEALVLSIDSQDCSLSFLAYRDDQGRALLSLSDAQRLLGLNAVLDAGQNLQLERDGHSLVLAPDSYVKFDSWPVLNDSAGRSLRLDIIYLPLTAIADEWDYQLIESNGAISLTSPAYLESQTPNSEASVPGWGSIASVPAMCSIWPDEEIVGGYYTTITNSSANRINNIILSCSSINGCKLAPGEVFSFNGTVGQRTTGKGYKTAPVFSGNQIVSGVGGGICQTSTTLYNAANDSGMQVIERHHHTLPVHYIDAGNDATVSWGTADLKFRNNKTYTVKIMATVHQNYVILAVTRAD
;
A
#
# COMPACT_ATOMS: atom_id res chain seq x y z
N MET A 1 18.34 -68.85 -1.23
CA MET A 1 18.63 -70.11 -0.53
C MET A 1 18.75 -69.82 0.96
N GLN A 2 17.87 -70.40 1.79
CA GLN A 2 17.88 -70.50 3.28
C GLN A 2 17.88 -69.16 4.07
N ARG A 3 17.20 -68.97 5.21
CA ARG A 3 16.40 -69.81 6.13
C ARG A 3 15.70 -68.84 7.12
N SER A 4 14.48 -69.14 7.55
CA SER A 4 14.08 -69.25 8.98
C SER A 4 12.55 -69.10 9.19
N ARG A 5 11.94 -70.17 9.68
CA ARG A 5 10.61 -70.26 10.32
C ARG A 5 10.64 -71.49 11.23
N ILE A 6 9.81 -71.50 12.28
CA ILE A 6 9.20 -72.61 13.07
C ILE A 6 9.12 -72.14 14.55
N ILE A 7 7.97 -71.66 15.04
CA ILE A 7 6.81 -72.34 15.66
C ILE A 7 7.05 -72.82 17.11
N ARG A 8 6.19 -72.37 18.04
CA ARG A 8 5.69 -73.15 19.18
C ARG A 8 4.23 -72.77 19.50
N SER A 9 3.48 -73.76 19.97
CA SER A 9 2.02 -73.89 20.00
C SER A 9 1.42 -73.97 21.41
N ILE A 10 0.25 -73.33 21.57
CA ILE A 10 -1.03 -73.64 22.28
C ILE A 10 -1.10 -74.73 23.38
N THR A 11 -1.80 -74.39 24.49
CA THR A 11 -2.87 -75.08 25.28
C THR A 11 -2.71 -74.69 26.79
N HIS A 12 -3.70 -74.43 27.66
CA HIS A 12 -4.93 -75.15 28.03
C HIS A 12 -5.85 -74.30 28.99
N ARG A 13 -7.18 -74.36 28.79
CA ARG A 13 -8.36 -74.42 29.72
C ARG A 13 -8.53 -73.59 31.05
N SER A 14 -9.55 -72.72 31.02
CA SER A 14 -10.79 -72.60 31.87
C SER A 14 -10.83 -72.69 33.42
N LEU A 15 -11.40 -71.64 34.06
CA LEU A 15 -12.28 -71.58 35.26
C LEU A 15 -12.81 -70.12 35.30
N GLY A 16 -14.09 -69.70 35.42
CA GLY A 16 -15.24 -70.20 36.16
C GLY A 16 -15.42 -69.38 37.44
N ILE A 17 -16.37 -68.43 37.50
CA ILE A 17 -17.22 -68.05 38.67
C ILE A 17 -18.16 -66.88 38.29
N TYR A 18 -19.47 -67.15 38.44
CA TYR A 18 -20.60 -66.22 38.56
C TYR A 18 -21.00 -66.19 40.05
N LEU A 19 -21.35 -65.03 40.64
CA LEU A 19 -22.60 -64.83 41.41
C LEU A 19 -22.76 -63.42 42.05
N ALA A 20 -23.97 -62.87 41.87
CA ALA A 20 -24.81 -62.03 42.76
C ALA A 20 -24.23 -60.75 43.39
N ILE A 21 -24.60 -59.53 42.92
CA ILE A 21 -25.85 -58.76 43.14
C ILE A 21 -26.13 -58.46 44.63
N LEU A 22 -25.87 -57.20 45.02
CA LEU A 22 -26.61 -56.51 46.08
C LEU A 22 -27.04 -55.13 45.55
N CYS A 23 -28.35 -54.91 45.48
CA CYS A 23 -28.99 -53.67 45.07
C CYS A 23 -28.83 -52.57 46.13
N LEU A 24 -28.41 -51.38 45.72
CA LEU A 24 -28.70 -50.13 46.41
C LEU A 24 -29.06 -49.07 45.38
N SER A 25 -30.35 -48.76 45.34
CA SER A 25 -31.00 -47.71 44.56
C SER A 25 -30.72 -46.33 45.16
N ILE A 26 -30.09 -45.44 44.39
CA ILE A 26 -30.03 -43.99 44.67
C ILE A 26 -30.64 -43.29 43.44
N PRO A 27 -31.61 -42.37 43.61
CA PRO A 27 -32.30 -41.74 42.49
C PRO A 27 -31.36 -40.79 41.72
N LEU A 28 -31.35 -40.93 40.38
CA LEU A 28 -30.78 -39.94 39.48
C LEU A 28 -31.62 -38.65 39.57
N ILE A 29 -31.06 -37.60 40.18
CA ILE A 29 -31.53 -36.23 39.96
C ILE A 29 -30.77 -35.74 38.72
N TYR A 30 -31.45 -35.76 37.56
CA TYR A 30 -31.05 -34.99 36.41
C TYR A 30 -31.21 -33.50 36.76
N LEU A 31 -30.12 -32.85 37.17
CA LEU A 31 -30.03 -31.39 37.10
C LEU A 31 -29.76 -31.03 35.64
N SER A 32 -30.84 -30.79 34.89
CA SER A 32 -30.75 -29.98 33.67
C SER A 32 -30.16 -28.62 34.09
N PRO A 33 -29.08 -28.10 33.47
CA PRO A 33 -28.77 -26.70 33.63
C PRO A 33 -29.97 -25.91 33.09
N ILE A 34 -30.59 -25.15 34.00
CA ILE A 34 -31.62 -24.17 33.72
C ILE A 34 -31.09 -23.28 32.60
N GLN A 35 -31.71 -23.33 31.41
CA GLN A 35 -31.63 -22.24 30.46
C GLN A 35 -32.25 -21.03 31.15
N ALA A 36 -31.40 -20.18 31.72
CA ALA A 36 -31.78 -18.82 31.96
C ALA A 36 -32.00 -18.20 30.58
N THR A 37 -33.26 -18.15 30.14
CA THR A 37 -33.66 -17.20 29.11
C THR A 37 -33.50 -15.82 29.73
N ALA A 38 -32.29 -15.26 29.60
CA ALA A 38 -32.11 -13.84 29.78
C ALA A 38 -33.04 -13.17 28.76
N ALA A 39 -34.04 -12.44 29.26
CA ALA A 39 -34.81 -11.53 28.44
C ALA A 39 -33.82 -10.63 27.68
N PRO A 40 -34.05 -10.33 26.40
CA PRO A 40 -33.21 -9.35 25.72
C PRO A 40 -33.35 -8.03 26.49
N GLY A 41 -32.25 -7.63 27.14
CA GLY A 41 -32.10 -6.26 27.62
C GLY A 41 -32.22 -5.29 26.45
N PRO A 42 -32.43 -3.99 26.72
CA PRO A 42 -32.65 -3.01 25.67
C PRO A 42 -31.56 -3.15 24.61
N THR A 43 -31.99 -3.27 23.36
CA THR A 43 -31.15 -3.38 22.16
C THR A 43 -30.38 -2.06 21.99
N ASP A 44 -29.36 -1.87 22.80
CA ASP A 44 -28.42 -0.78 22.66
C ASP A 44 -27.44 -1.19 21.54
N PRO A 45 -27.45 -0.52 20.38
CA PRO A 45 -26.59 -0.87 19.24
C PRO A 45 -25.09 -0.83 19.61
N LEU A 46 -24.75 -0.25 20.76
CA LEU A 46 -23.40 -0.21 21.33
C LEU A 46 -22.86 -1.58 21.81
N TYR A 47 -23.71 -2.58 22.13
CA TYR A 47 -23.24 -3.90 22.58
C TYR A 47 -22.92 -4.87 21.43
N SER A 48 -23.47 -4.67 20.24
CA SER A 48 -23.07 -5.44 19.03
C SER A 48 -21.85 -4.86 18.33
N LEU A 49 -21.45 -3.64 18.71
CA LEU A 49 -20.25 -2.91 18.27
C LEU A 49 -18.91 -3.56 18.69
N ALA A 50 -18.95 -4.76 19.27
CA ALA A 50 -17.82 -5.69 19.34
C ALA A 50 -17.36 -6.20 17.94
N GLY A 51 -17.60 -5.40 16.90
CA GLY A 51 -17.14 -5.62 15.53
C GLY A 51 -15.71 -5.13 15.36
N GLU A 52 -14.98 -5.80 14.47
CA GLU A 52 -13.58 -5.51 14.16
C GLU A 52 -13.42 -4.06 13.70
N ALA A 53 -12.58 -3.30 14.42
CA ALA A 53 -12.22 -1.93 14.04
C ALA A 53 -11.76 -1.91 12.58
N LEU A 54 -12.35 -1.03 11.78
CA LEU A 54 -12.03 -0.96 10.36
C LEU A 54 -10.83 -0.04 10.14
N VAL A 55 -9.87 -0.52 9.36
CA VAL A 55 -8.81 0.32 8.79
C VAL A 55 -9.36 0.94 7.52
N LEU A 56 -9.19 2.26 7.35
CA LEU A 56 -9.57 2.97 6.13
C LEU A 56 -8.31 3.38 5.36
N SER A 57 -8.30 3.10 4.06
CA SER A 57 -7.32 3.64 3.12
C SER A 57 -8.04 4.43 2.04
N ILE A 58 -7.53 5.61 1.68
CA ILE A 58 -8.05 6.43 0.58
C ILE A 58 -6.91 6.57 -0.44
N ASP A 59 -7.19 6.27 -1.71
CA ASP A 59 -6.22 6.40 -2.80
C ASP A 59 -4.89 5.68 -2.49
N SER A 60 -5.01 4.44 -1.99
CA SER A 60 -3.92 3.56 -1.54
C SER A 60 -3.10 4.08 -0.33
N GLN A 61 -3.60 5.07 0.41
CA GLN A 61 -2.97 5.57 1.63
C GLN A 61 -3.81 5.28 2.87
N ASP A 62 -3.20 4.63 3.86
CA ASP A 62 -3.83 4.39 5.15
C ASP A 62 -4.13 5.71 5.87
N CYS A 63 -5.36 5.84 6.35
CA CYS A 63 -5.86 7.03 7.00
C CYS A 63 -5.85 6.83 8.52
N SER A 64 -5.27 7.79 9.24
CA SER A 64 -5.47 7.88 10.68
C SER A 64 -6.89 8.39 10.95
N LEU A 65 -7.69 7.61 11.68
CA LEU A 65 -9.06 7.96 12.06
C LEU A 65 -9.08 8.61 13.45
N SER A 66 -9.90 9.65 13.61
CA SER A 66 -10.12 10.32 14.90
C SER A 66 -11.13 9.55 15.74
N PHE A 67 -12.05 8.88 15.08
CA PHE A 67 -13.08 8.04 15.68
C PHE A 67 -13.08 6.65 15.04
N LEU A 68 -13.51 5.64 15.80
CA LEU A 68 -13.58 4.27 15.32
C LEU A 68 -14.52 4.18 14.10
N ALA A 69 -14.03 3.67 12.97
CA ALA A 69 -14.88 3.15 11.89
C ALA A 69 -15.25 1.69 12.18
N TYR A 70 -16.49 1.32 11.90
CA TYR A 70 -17.04 0.01 12.30
C TYR A 70 -18.18 -0.42 11.37
N ARG A 71 -18.68 -1.65 11.57
CA ARG A 71 -19.88 -2.16 10.89
C ARG A 71 -21.08 -2.17 11.82
N ASP A 72 -22.21 -1.66 11.35
CA ASP A 72 -23.46 -1.78 12.10
C ASP A 72 -24.04 -3.20 12.07
N ASP A 73 -25.19 -3.37 12.71
CA ASP A 73 -25.94 -4.63 12.77
C ASP A 73 -26.47 -5.11 11.41
N GLN A 74 -26.58 -4.19 10.44
CA GLN A 74 -26.92 -4.48 9.05
C GLN A 74 -25.67 -4.81 8.20
N GLY A 75 -24.47 -4.77 8.79
CA GLY A 75 -23.20 -5.02 8.13
C GLY A 75 -22.66 -3.84 7.32
N ARG A 76 -23.33 -2.67 7.36
CA ARG A 76 -22.90 -1.47 6.65
C ARG A 76 -21.64 -0.93 7.29
N ALA A 77 -20.63 -0.67 6.48
CA ALA A 77 -19.42 0.02 6.91
C ALA A 77 -19.71 1.50 7.18
N LEU A 78 -19.40 1.97 8.38
CA LEU A 78 -19.67 3.32 8.84
C LEU A 78 -18.38 4.10 9.13
N LEU A 79 -18.36 5.35 8.67
CA LEU A 79 -17.32 6.35 8.97
C LEU A 79 -17.93 7.50 9.77
N SER A 80 -17.19 8.02 10.76
CA SER A 80 -17.67 9.19 11.50
C SER A 80 -17.84 10.40 10.57
N LEU A 81 -18.85 11.23 10.86
CA LEU A 81 -19.04 12.48 10.12
C LEU A 81 -17.77 13.34 10.21
N SER A 82 -17.18 13.48 11.39
CA SER A 82 -15.95 14.27 11.57
C SER A 82 -14.79 13.79 10.70
N ASP A 83 -14.57 12.47 10.59
CA ASP A 83 -13.53 11.94 9.71
C ASP A 83 -13.92 12.05 8.23
N ALA A 84 -15.20 11.92 7.87
CA ALA A 84 -15.66 12.17 6.50
C ALA A 84 -15.41 13.63 6.08
N GLN A 85 -15.71 14.60 6.94
CA GLN A 85 -15.43 16.02 6.66
C GLN A 85 -13.92 16.28 6.51
N ARG A 86 -13.10 15.69 7.38
CA ARG A 86 -11.64 15.90 7.38
C ARG A 86 -10.92 15.18 6.24
N LEU A 87 -11.27 13.93 5.98
CA LEU A 87 -10.55 13.06 5.02
C LEU A 87 -11.10 13.20 3.60
N LEU A 88 -12.42 13.39 3.47
CA LEU A 88 -13.08 13.44 2.17
C LEU A 88 -13.49 14.87 1.79
N GLY A 89 -13.35 15.86 2.69
CA GLY A 89 -13.67 17.26 2.40
C GLY A 89 -15.17 17.53 2.32
N LEU A 90 -16.00 16.71 2.97
CA LEU A 90 -17.46 16.89 2.98
C LEU A 90 -17.85 18.06 3.87
N ASN A 91 -18.78 18.89 3.40
CA ASN A 91 -19.55 19.80 4.23
C ASN A 91 -20.85 19.11 4.64
N ALA A 92 -21.36 19.40 5.83
CA ALA A 92 -22.56 18.74 6.33
C ALA A 92 -23.49 19.73 7.04
N VAL A 93 -24.78 19.64 6.74
CA VAL A 93 -25.85 20.42 7.37
C VAL A 93 -26.99 19.47 7.73
N LEU A 94 -27.40 19.50 9.01
CA LEU A 94 -28.57 18.76 9.49
C LEU A 94 -29.77 19.69 9.52
N ASP A 95 -30.86 19.32 8.83
CA ASP A 95 -32.06 20.14 8.78
C ASP A 95 -33.03 19.88 9.97
N ALA A 96 -34.12 20.65 10.01
CA ALA A 96 -35.15 20.50 11.04
C ALA A 96 -35.89 19.15 10.99
N GLY A 97 -35.93 18.50 9.83
CA GLY A 97 -36.47 17.15 9.61
C GLY A 97 -35.49 16.03 9.92
N GLN A 98 -34.28 16.36 10.41
CA GLN A 98 -33.17 15.42 10.63
C GLN A 98 -32.60 14.79 9.35
N ASN A 99 -32.86 15.38 8.18
CA ASN A 99 -32.13 14.98 6.97
C ASN A 99 -30.73 15.59 7.03
N LEU A 100 -29.73 14.76 6.73
CA LEU A 100 -28.35 15.18 6.68
C LEU A 100 -27.96 15.45 5.23
N GLN A 101 -27.72 16.71 4.92
CA GLN A 101 -27.23 17.16 3.62
C GLN A 101 -25.70 17.21 3.66
N LEU A 102 -25.08 16.47 2.74
CA LEU A 102 -23.63 16.40 2.56
C LEU A 102 -23.27 17.04 1.22
N GLU A 103 -22.29 17.93 1.20
CA GLU A 103 -21.90 18.67 -0.01
C GLU A 103 -20.40 18.70 -0.22
N ARG A 104 -19.97 18.53 -1.48
CA ARG A 104 -18.58 18.70 -1.91
C ARG A 104 -18.52 18.90 -3.42
N ASP A 105 -17.70 19.85 -3.87
CA ASP A 105 -17.41 20.12 -5.28
C ASP A 105 -18.66 20.30 -6.17
N GLY A 106 -19.73 20.86 -5.59
CA GLY A 106 -21.01 21.09 -6.29
C GLY A 106 -21.95 19.87 -6.37
N HIS A 107 -21.53 18.72 -5.83
CA HIS A 107 -22.37 17.54 -5.62
C HIS A 107 -23.00 17.57 -4.23
N SER A 108 -24.18 16.96 -4.10
CA SER A 108 -24.97 16.97 -2.87
C SER A 108 -25.71 15.66 -2.65
N LEU A 109 -25.46 15.02 -1.51
CA LEU A 109 -26.17 13.84 -1.03
C LEU A 109 -27.07 14.22 0.15
N VAL A 110 -28.34 13.82 0.10
CA VAL A 110 -29.28 13.97 1.22
C VAL A 110 -29.58 12.60 1.81
N LEU A 111 -29.19 12.40 3.07
CA LEU A 111 -29.49 11.18 3.82
C LEU A 111 -30.70 11.41 4.72
N ALA A 112 -31.72 10.58 4.56
CA ALA A 112 -32.85 10.53 5.47
C ALA A 112 -32.43 10.03 6.86
N PRO A 113 -33.18 10.32 7.93
CA PRO A 113 -32.80 9.98 9.32
C PRO A 113 -32.48 8.50 9.59
N ASP A 114 -33.03 7.58 8.80
CA ASP A 114 -32.81 6.13 8.89
C ASP A 114 -31.62 5.63 8.05
N SER A 115 -31.07 6.50 7.20
CA SER A 115 -30.00 6.19 6.26
C SER A 115 -28.61 6.42 6.85
N TYR A 116 -28.50 6.98 8.05
CA TYR A 116 -27.26 7.18 8.80
C TYR A 116 -27.47 6.86 10.29
N VAL A 117 -26.38 6.76 11.05
CA VAL A 117 -26.45 6.54 12.50
C VAL A 117 -26.22 7.85 13.23
N LYS A 118 -27.10 8.18 14.17
CA LYS A 118 -26.98 9.33 15.05
C LYS A 118 -27.20 8.91 16.48
N PHE A 119 -26.27 9.27 17.36
CA PHE A 119 -26.40 9.08 18.79
C PHE A 119 -26.96 10.35 19.45
N ASP A 120 -27.73 10.18 20.53
CA ASP A 120 -28.24 11.34 21.30
C ASP A 120 -27.15 12.02 22.13
N SER A 121 -26.04 11.31 22.40
CA SER A 121 -24.89 11.82 23.14
C SER A 121 -23.60 11.11 22.70
N TRP A 122 -22.44 11.67 23.06
CA TRP A 122 -21.12 11.09 22.75
C TRP A 122 -20.96 9.69 23.36
N PRO A 123 -20.99 8.62 22.55
CA PRO A 123 -20.88 7.27 23.09
C PRO A 123 -19.43 6.98 23.49
N VAL A 124 -19.29 6.22 24.58
CA VAL A 124 -18.02 5.65 24.99
C VAL A 124 -18.16 4.13 24.95
N LEU A 125 -17.37 3.49 24.09
CA LEU A 125 -17.25 2.04 24.04
C LEU A 125 -16.05 1.60 24.87
N ASN A 126 -16.13 0.44 25.49
CA ASN A 126 -14.94 -0.22 26.03
C ASN A 126 -14.64 -1.45 25.18
N ASP A 127 -13.41 -1.55 24.69
CA ASP A 127 -13.00 -2.74 23.94
C ASP A 127 -12.72 -3.94 24.86
N SER A 128 -12.42 -5.08 24.27
CA SER A 128 -12.08 -6.33 25.00
C SER A 128 -10.81 -6.22 25.87
N ALA A 129 -10.00 -5.18 25.66
CA ALA A 129 -8.84 -4.85 26.48
C ALA A 129 -9.13 -3.77 27.55
N GLY A 130 -10.40 -3.34 27.69
CA GLY A 130 -10.84 -2.34 28.66
C GLY A 130 -10.48 -0.90 28.30
N ARG A 131 -10.08 -0.62 27.05
CA ARG A 131 -9.79 0.73 26.57
C ARG A 131 -11.08 1.44 26.19
N SER A 132 -11.24 2.68 26.66
CA SER A 132 -12.36 3.54 26.25
C SER A 132 -12.10 4.10 24.85
N LEU A 133 -12.89 3.65 23.88
CA LEU A 133 -12.95 4.14 22.52
C LEU A 133 -14.03 5.22 22.42
N ARG A 134 -13.66 6.36 21.86
CA ARG A 134 -14.58 7.47 21.63
C ARG A 134 -15.24 7.30 20.27
N LEU A 135 -16.57 7.31 20.24
CA LEU A 135 -17.34 7.41 19.00
C LEU A 135 -17.72 8.86 18.73
N ASP A 136 -17.94 9.18 17.46
CA ASP A 136 -18.59 10.43 17.06
C ASP A 136 -20.11 10.36 17.29
N ILE A 137 -20.80 11.49 17.18
CA ILE A 137 -22.27 11.55 17.30
C ILE A 137 -22.95 11.05 16.02
N ILE A 138 -22.36 11.32 14.85
CA ILE A 138 -22.95 10.98 13.55
C ILE A 138 -22.00 10.07 12.77
N TYR A 139 -22.56 9.02 12.19
CA TYR A 139 -21.87 8.03 11.38
C TYR A 139 -22.57 7.81 10.05
N LEU A 140 -21.79 7.85 8.98
CA LEU A 140 -22.25 7.81 7.60
C LEU A 140 -21.96 6.44 6.98
N PRO A 141 -22.89 5.86 6.20
CA PRO A 141 -22.58 4.67 5.41
C PRO A 141 -21.59 5.02 4.30
N LEU A 142 -20.46 4.32 4.29
CA LEU A 142 -19.41 4.51 3.30
C LEU A 142 -19.88 4.18 1.88
N THR A 143 -20.86 3.27 1.73
CA THR A 143 -21.48 2.95 0.43
C THR A 143 -22.18 4.17 -0.16
N ALA A 144 -22.96 4.93 0.63
CA ALA A 144 -23.67 6.10 0.10
C ALA A 144 -22.71 7.22 -0.31
N ILE A 145 -21.62 7.41 0.45
CA ILE A 145 -20.56 8.35 0.09
C ILE A 145 -19.85 7.89 -1.19
N ALA A 146 -19.56 6.59 -1.29
CA ALA A 146 -18.88 6.04 -2.45
C ALA A 146 -19.73 6.16 -3.72
N ASP A 147 -21.02 5.86 -3.63
CA ASP A 147 -21.96 5.96 -4.75
C ASP A 147 -22.16 7.40 -5.22
N GLU A 148 -22.27 8.38 -4.31
CA GLU A 148 -22.49 9.79 -4.70
C GLU A 148 -21.27 10.41 -5.40
N TRP A 149 -20.06 10.12 -4.91
CA TRP A 149 -18.82 10.71 -5.41
C TRP A 149 -17.98 9.73 -6.25
N ASP A 150 -18.61 8.68 -6.77
CA ASP A 150 -18.03 7.67 -7.65
C ASP A 150 -16.74 7.01 -7.13
N TYR A 151 -16.58 6.89 -5.81
CA TYR A 151 -15.45 6.12 -5.28
C TYR A 151 -15.64 4.63 -5.53
N GLN A 152 -14.58 3.96 -5.94
CA GLN A 152 -14.54 2.50 -5.84
C GLN A 152 -14.30 2.10 -4.39
N LEU A 153 -15.33 1.50 -3.78
CA LEU A 153 -15.29 0.93 -2.44
C LEU A 153 -14.92 -0.56 -2.50
N ILE A 154 -13.83 -0.95 -1.84
CA ILE A 154 -13.42 -2.35 -1.66
C ILE A 154 -13.34 -2.63 -0.18
N GLU A 155 -13.97 -3.73 0.24
CA GLU A 155 -13.98 -4.17 1.62
C GLU A 155 -13.31 -5.54 1.73
N SER A 156 -12.32 -5.69 2.61
CA SER A 156 -11.59 -6.94 2.83
C SER A 156 -11.17 -7.07 4.29
N ASN A 157 -11.65 -8.12 4.97
CA ASN A 157 -11.25 -8.55 6.32
C ASN A 157 -10.71 -7.43 7.24
N GLY A 158 -11.61 -6.57 7.72
CA GLY A 158 -11.27 -5.49 8.66
C GLY A 158 -10.64 -4.25 8.01
N ALA A 159 -10.51 -4.20 6.69
CA ALA A 159 -10.03 -3.04 5.93
C ALA A 159 -11.05 -2.57 4.89
N ILE A 160 -11.07 -1.27 4.68
CA ILE A 160 -11.85 -0.58 3.66
C ILE A 160 -10.89 0.27 2.83
N SER A 161 -11.00 0.15 1.51
CA SER A 161 -10.32 1.01 0.55
C SER A 161 -11.34 1.82 -0.23
N LEU A 162 -11.20 3.15 -0.20
CA LEU A 162 -11.88 4.08 -1.09
C LEU A 162 -10.89 4.55 -2.15
N THR A 163 -11.28 4.44 -3.41
CA THR A 163 -10.45 4.90 -4.54
C THR A 163 -11.22 5.96 -5.32
N SER A 164 -10.73 7.20 -5.36
CA SER A 164 -11.40 8.31 -6.02
C SER A 164 -11.37 8.16 -7.54
N PRO A 165 -12.35 8.72 -8.28
CA PRO A 165 -12.31 8.78 -9.75
C PRO A 165 -11.02 9.41 -10.28
N ALA A 166 -10.59 10.53 -9.68
CA ALA A 166 -9.35 11.21 -10.09
C ALA A 166 -8.12 10.32 -9.87
N TYR A 167 -8.09 9.53 -8.79
CA TYR A 167 -7.03 8.55 -8.59
C TYR A 167 -7.13 7.42 -9.62
N LEU A 168 -8.31 6.86 -9.88
CA LEU A 168 -8.51 5.86 -10.93
C LEU A 168 -8.10 6.38 -12.31
N GLU A 169 -8.44 7.62 -12.67
CA GLU A 169 -8.00 8.29 -13.89
C GLU A 169 -6.48 8.47 -13.91
N SER A 170 -5.87 8.85 -12.79
CA SER A 170 -4.40 8.93 -12.65
C SER A 170 -3.71 7.56 -12.77
N GLN A 171 -4.43 6.49 -12.41
CA GLN A 171 -3.99 5.10 -12.55
C GLN A 171 -4.35 4.50 -13.91
N THR A 172 -5.28 5.10 -14.66
CA THR A 172 -5.71 4.64 -15.98
C THR A 172 -4.58 4.99 -16.95
N PRO A 173 -3.83 4.00 -17.46
CA PRO A 173 -2.84 4.28 -18.48
C PRO A 173 -3.58 4.85 -19.69
N ASN A 174 -3.13 5.99 -20.21
CA ASN A 174 -3.55 6.44 -21.55
C ASN A 174 -3.54 5.22 -22.48
N SER A 175 -4.64 5.02 -23.21
CA SER A 175 -4.93 3.82 -24.01
C SER A 175 -4.04 3.71 -25.25
N GLU A 176 -2.74 3.59 -25.04
CA GLU A 176 -1.78 2.96 -25.93
C GLU A 176 -1.28 1.71 -25.20
N ALA A 177 -1.14 0.59 -25.91
CA ALA A 177 -0.77 -0.73 -25.40
C ALA A 177 0.08 -0.67 -24.11
N SER A 178 -0.37 -1.35 -23.04
CA SER A 178 0.24 -1.37 -21.70
C SER A 178 1.74 -1.08 -21.74
N VAL A 179 2.12 0.18 -21.51
CA VAL A 179 3.52 0.60 -21.57
C VAL A 179 4.28 -0.33 -20.61
N PRO A 180 5.27 -1.10 -21.09
CA PRO A 180 5.97 -2.09 -20.29
C PRO A 180 6.49 -1.50 -18.97
N GLY A 181 6.85 -2.33 -18.00
CA GLY A 181 7.38 -1.84 -16.72
C GLY A 181 8.66 -0.99 -16.88
N TRP A 182 9.38 -1.13 -17.99
CA TRP A 182 10.58 -0.36 -18.33
C TRP A 182 10.83 -0.44 -19.83
N GLY A 183 11.65 0.45 -20.36
CA GLY A 183 12.02 0.45 -21.77
C GLY A 183 12.72 1.73 -22.21
N SER A 184 13.14 1.76 -23.47
CA SER A 184 13.63 3.01 -24.09
C SER A 184 12.45 3.95 -24.31
N ILE A 185 12.62 5.24 -24.04
CA ILE A 185 11.57 6.23 -24.31
C ILE A 185 11.21 6.30 -25.80
N ALA A 186 12.12 5.89 -26.69
CA ALA A 186 11.89 5.84 -28.12
C ALA A 186 10.76 4.87 -28.52
N SER A 187 10.43 3.89 -27.67
CA SER A 187 9.30 2.98 -27.91
C SER A 187 7.96 3.53 -27.41
N VAL A 188 7.93 4.72 -26.79
CA VAL A 188 6.73 5.34 -26.20
C VAL A 188 6.68 6.83 -26.61
N PRO A 189 6.00 7.16 -27.74
CA PRO A 189 6.00 8.52 -28.29
C PRO A 189 5.60 9.63 -27.30
N ALA A 190 4.67 9.33 -26.37
CA ALA A 190 4.26 10.26 -25.33
C ALA A 190 5.41 10.67 -24.38
N MET A 191 6.36 9.77 -24.11
CA MET A 191 7.50 10.06 -23.22
C MET A 191 8.56 10.92 -23.89
N CYS A 192 8.78 10.77 -25.20
CA CYS A 192 9.64 11.67 -25.97
C CYS A 192 9.11 13.11 -25.97
N SER A 193 7.79 13.28 -25.89
CA SER A 193 7.12 14.58 -25.94
C SER A 193 7.14 15.35 -24.61
N ILE A 194 7.71 14.77 -23.55
CA ILE A 194 7.83 15.43 -22.23
C ILE A 194 8.75 16.65 -22.29
N TRP A 195 9.77 16.62 -23.15
CA TRP A 195 10.72 17.70 -23.34
C TRP A 195 10.75 18.14 -24.80
N PRO A 196 9.74 18.91 -25.26
CA PRO A 196 9.57 19.22 -26.69
C PRO A 196 10.70 20.08 -27.27
N ASP A 197 11.40 20.84 -26.42
CA ASP A 197 12.48 21.75 -26.82
C ASP A 197 13.86 21.09 -26.78
N GLU A 198 13.96 19.80 -26.44
CA GLU A 198 15.23 19.09 -26.28
C GLU A 198 15.52 18.16 -27.45
N GLU A 199 16.78 18.13 -27.90
CA GLU A 199 17.27 17.12 -28.85
C GLU A 199 17.68 15.85 -28.09
N ILE A 200 16.79 14.86 -28.01
CA ILE A 200 17.03 13.59 -27.30
C ILE A 200 18.08 12.75 -28.05
N VAL A 201 19.14 12.37 -27.34
CA VAL A 201 20.18 11.43 -27.83
C VAL A 201 19.80 9.99 -27.51
N GLY A 202 19.19 9.77 -26.34
CA GLY A 202 18.70 8.47 -25.88
C GLY A 202 18.02 8.62 -24.51
N GLY A 203 17.24 7.63 -24.11
CA GLY A 203 16.50 7.73 -22.85
C GLY A 203 15.78 6.46 -22.45
N TYR A 204 15.43 6.40 -21.18
CA TYR A 204 14.89 5.19 -20.58
C TYR A 204 13.86 5.53 -19.51
N TYR A 205 12.96 4.59 -19.27
CA TYR A 205 11.96 4.71 -18.23
C TYR A 205 11.84 3.43 -17.38
N THR A 206 11.37 3.57 -16.14
CA THR A 206 11.01 2.46 -15.27
C THR A 206 9.75 2.80 -14.48
N THR A 207 8.91 1.81 -14.23
CA THR A 207 7.64 1.95 -13.53
C THR A 207 7.85 2.09 -12.02
N ILE A 208 7.02 2.93 -11.41
CA ILE A 208 6.87 3.08 -9.96
C ILE A 208 5.47 2.68 -9.51
N THR A 209 4.69 1.97 -10.34
CA THR A 209 3.40 1.41 -9.95
C THR A 209 3.56 0.62 -8.64
N ASN A 210 2.66 0.84 -7.69
CA ASN A 210 2.69 0.27 -6.32
C ASN A 210 3.85 0.75 -5.43
N SER A 211 4.57 1.82 -5.79
CA SER A 211 5.55 2.43 -4.88
C SER A 211 4.87 3.26 -3.79
N SER A 212 5.38 3.18 -2.57
CA SER A 212 4.87 4.03 -1.47
C SER A 212 5.21 5.50 -1.67
N ALA A 213 4.39 6.40 -1.13
CA ALA A 213 4.59 7.85 -1.23
C ALA A 213 5.99 8.31 -0.78
N ASN A 214 6.52 7.74 0.31
CA ASN A 214 7.87 8.04 0.79
C ASN A 214 8.96 7.66 -0.23
N ARG A 215 8.80 6.51 -0.90
CA ARG A 215 9.72 6.04 -1.94
C ARG A 215 9.65 6.95 -3.18
N ILE A 216 8.45 7.33 -3.59
CA ILE A 216 8.22 8.25 -4.71
C ILE A 216 8.85 9.61 -4.41
N ASN A 217 8.64 10.17 -3.21
CA ASN A 217 9.29 11.41 -2.78
C ASN A 217 10.81 11.36 -2.92
N ASN A 218 11.44 10.27 -2.47
CA ASN A 218 12.89 10.09 -2.57
C ASN A 218 13.37 10.05 -4.03
N ILE A 219 12.65 9.36 -4.90
CA ILE A 219 12.93 9.27 -6.34
C ILE A 219 12.82 10.66 -6.97
N ILE A 220 11.77 11.42 -6.67
CA ILE A 220 11.57 12.79 -7.14
C ILE A 220 12.77 13.66 -6.74
N LEU A 221 13.16 13.64 -5.46
CA LEU A 221 14.32 14.42 -4.97
C LEU A 221 15.62 14.08 -5.71
N SER A 222 15.88 12.79 -5.96
CA SER A 222 17.06 12.40 -6.73
C SER A 222 16.98 12.77 -8.21
N CYS A 223 15.79 12.70 -8.84
CA CYS A 223 15.60 13.16 -10.21
C CYS A 223 15.83 14.67 -10.30
N SER A 224 15.26 15.45 -9.38
CA SER A 224 15.46 16.91 -9.31
C SER A 224 16.93 17.28 -9.13
N SER A 225 17.70 16.46 -8.39
CA SER A 225 19.14 16.72 -8.15
C SER A 225 19.99 16.59 -9.41
N ILE A 226 19.61 15.72 -10.35
CA ILE A 226 20.37 15.44 -11.58
C ILE A 226 19.79 16.14 -12.81
N ASN A 227 18.54 16.60 -12.74
CA ASN A 227 17.86 17.25 -13.85
C ASN A 227 18.55 18.57 -14.23
N GLY A 228 18.87 18.72 -15.51
CA GLY A 228 19.58 19.88 -16.06
C GLY A 228 21.10 19.81 -15.95
N CYS A 229 21.69 18.77 -15.36
CA CYS A 229 23.14 18.62 -15.28
C CYS A 229 23.75 18.54 -16.69
N LYS A 230 24.63 19.49 -17.02
CA LYS A 230 25.38 19.51 -18.27
C LYS A 230 26.73 18.82 -18.12
N LEU A 231 27.18 18.13 -19.17
CA LEU A 231 28.48 17.49 -19.26
C LEU A 231 29.16 17.84 -20.57
N ALA A 232 30.26 18.57 -20.50
CA ALA A 232 31.09 18.87 -21.66
C ALA A 232 31.79 17.61 -22.21
N PRO A 233 32.29 17.63 -23.45
CA PRO A 233 33.07 16.53 -24.01
C PRO A 233 34.21 16.08 -23.08
N GLY A 234 34.26 14.80 -22.77
CA GLY A 234 35.26 14.17 -21.91
C GLY A 234 34.96 14.19 -20.40
N GLU A 235 33.96 14.97 -19.96
CA GLU A 235 33.59 15.04 -18.53
C GLU A 235 32.93 13.76 -18.05
N VAL A 236 33.12 13.45 -16.76
CA VAL A 236 32.58 12.27 -16.09
C VAL A 236 31.47 12.71 -15.13
N PHE A 237 30.27 12.18 -15.34
CA PHE A 237 29.17 12.28 -14.38
C PHE A 237 29.43 11.36 -13.19
N SER A 238 29.07 11.81 -11.99
CA SER A 238 29.00 10.98 -10.79
C SER A 238 27.64 11.16 -10.14
N PHE A 239 26.89 10.06 -10.02
CA PHE A 239 25.54 10.10 -9.45
C PHE A 239 25.59 10.52 -7.98
N ASN A 240 26.48 9.90 -7.18
CA ASN A 240 26.67 10.31 -5.81
C ASN A 240 27.23 11.73 -5.71
N GLY A 241 28.21 12.11 -6.53
CA GLY A 241 28.75 13.47 -6.54
C GLY A 241 27.68 14.55 -6.76
N THR A 242 26.66 14.23 -7.55
CA THR A 242 25.55 15.14 -7.88
C THR A 242 24.42 15.08 -6.84
N VAL A 243 23.94 13.89 -6.49
CA VAL A 243 22.80 13.70 -5.56
C VAL A 243 23.21 13.92 -4.08
N GLY A 244 24.46 13.62 -3.75
CA GLY A 244 25.02 13.73 -2.41
C GLY A 244 24.50 12.68 -1.41
N GLN A 245 24.87 12.82 -0.14
CA GLN A 245 24.35 11.97 0.94
C GLN A 245 22.83 12.12 1.11
N ARG A 246 22.12 11.01 1.30
CA ARG A 246 20.67 10.96 1.52
C ARG A 246 20.40 11.13 3.02
N THR A 247 19.86 12.27 3.42
CA THR A 247 19.58 12.60 4.82
C THR A 247 18.16 13.13 4.97
N THR A 248 17.57 12.96 6.16
CA THR A 248 16.25 13.52 6.48
C THR A 248 16.21 15.04 6.35
N GLY A 249 17.31 15.72 6.70
CA GLY A 249 17.46 17.18 6.55
C GLY A 249 17.43 17.66 5.09
N LYS A 250 17.72 16.79 4.12
CA LYS A 250 17.56 17.06 2.67
C LYS A 250 16.18 16.64 2.13
N GLY A 251 15.25 16.28 3.01
CA GLY A 251 13.89 15.87 2.64
C GLY A 251 13.71 14.39 2.32
N TYR A 252 14.78 13.58 2.36
CA TYR A 252 14.66 12.14 2.16
C TYR A 252 13.86 11.48 3.29
N LYS A 253 12.96 10.60 2.91
CA LYS A 253 12.05 9.86 3.80
C LYS A 253 12.49 8.42 3.96
N THR A 254 12.01 7.79 5.02
CA THR A 254 12.23 6.37 5.28
C THR A 254 11.38 5.52 4.33
N ALA A 255 12.04 4.59 3.63
CA ALA A 255 11.43 3.63 2.72
C ALA A 255 12.27 2.33 2.70
N PRO A 256 11.77 1.23 2.12
CA PRO A 256 12.56 0.00 2.00
C PRO A 256 13.89 0.22 1.26
N VAL A 257 14.98 -0.26 1.84
CA VAL A 257 16.35 -0.26 1.28
C VAL A 257 16.96 -1.66 1.39
N PHE A 258 17.89 -1.99 0.49
CA PHE A 258 18.68 -3.21 0.61
C PHE A 258 19.86 -2.97 1.55
N SER A 259 20.02 -3.84 2.55
CA SER A 259 21.18 -3.91 3.43
C SER A 259 21.73 -5.33 3.40
N GLY A 260 22.77 -5.56 2.59
CA GLY A 260 23.27 -6.91 2.31
C GLY A 260 22.21 -7.75 1.58
N ASN A 261 21.76 -8.83 2.22
CA ASN A 261 20.73 -9.74 1.69
C ASN A 261 19.35 -9.50 2.32
N GLN A 262 19.14 -8.39 3.00
CA GLN A 262 17.87 -8.06 3.67
C GLN A 262 17.27 -6.76 3.14
N ILE A 263 15.95 -6.70 3.15
CA ILE A 263 15.20 -5.46 2.95
C ILE A 263 14.91 -4.88 4.33
N VAL A 264 15.44 -3.69 4.61
CA VAL A 264 15.26 -2.97 5.87
C VAL A 264 14.66 -1.60 5.62
N SER A 265 14.11 -0.98 6.65
CA SER A 265 13.63 0.39 6.58
C SER A 265 14.80 1.36 6.70
N GLY A 266 14.99 2.27 5.73
CA GLY A 266 16.12 3.20 5.71
C GLY A 266 15.82 4.51 4.98
N VAL A 267 16.62 5.55 5.28
CA VAL A 267 16.46 6.87 4.65
C VAL A 267 16.94 6.80 3.20
N GLY A 268 16.12 7.24 2.26
CA GLY A 268 16.47 7.25 0.84
C GLY A 268 16.19 5.94 0.10
N GLY A 269 15.22 5.13 0.55
CA GLY A 269 14.71 4.02 -0.26
C GLY A 269 14.11 4.53 -1.58
N GLY A 270 14.43 3.85 -2.69
CA GLY A 270 14.01 4.20 -4.06
C GLY A 270 15.12 4.76 -4.96
N ILE A 271 16.22 5.25 -4.39
CA ILE A 271 17.27 5.97 -5.12
C ILE A 271 18.01 5.11 -6.15
N CYS A 272 18.19 3.82 -5.86
CA CYS A 272 18.80 2.89 -6.82
C CYS A 272 17.97 2.73 -8.10
N GLN A 273 16.66 3.01 -8.05
CA GLN A 273 15.83 3.01 -9.26
C GLN A 273 16.20 4.19 -10.15
N THR A 274 16.37 5.40 -9.60
CA THR A 274 16.81 6.56 -10.37
C THR A 274 18.18 6.35 -11.01
N SER A 275 19.16 5.79 -10.28
CA SER A 275 20.46 5.44 -10.87
C SER A 275 20.33 4.34 -11.93
N THR A 276 19.47 3.35 -11.71
CA THR A 276 19.19 2.32 -12.72
C THR A 276 18.60 2.91 -14.00
N THR A 277 17.59 3.77 -13.90
CA THR A 277 17.01 4.42 -15.08
C THR A 277 18.04 5.31 -15.78
N LEU A 278 18.85 6.06 -15.02
CA LEU A 278 19.92 6.89 -15.60
C LEU A 278 20.99 6.05 -16.29
N TYR A 279 21.38 4.92 -15.71
CA TYR A 279 22.35 4.00 -16.30
C TYR A 279 21.87 3.52 -17.68
N ASN A 280 20.60 3.10 -17.77
CA ASN A 280 20.05 2.64 -19.04
C ASN A 280 19.88 3.79 -20.04
N ALA A 281 19.48 4.99 -19.61
CA ALA A 281 19.43 6.16 -20.48
C ALA A 281 20.83 6.56 -21.02
N ALA A 282 21.86 6.50 -20.18
CA ALA A 282 23.24 6.75 -20.57
C ALA A 282 23.74 5.68 -21.56
N ASN A 283 23.41 4.41 -21.33
CA ASN A 283 23.74 3.30 -22.23
C ASN A 283 23.03 3.44 -23.59
N ASP A 284 21.73 3.75 -23.58
CA ASP A 284 20.91 4.00 -24.79
C ASP A 284 21.48 5.18 -25.62
N SER A 285 22.03 6.18 -24.94
CA SER A 285 22.68 7.35 -25.56
C SER A 285 24.12 7.08 -26.02
N GLY A 286 24.66 5.88 -25.77
CA GLY A 286 26.03 5.49 -26.10
C GLY A 286 27.11 6.23 -25.30
N MET A 287 26.82 6.59 -24.04
CA MET A 287 27.80 7.11 -23.10
C MET A 287 28.74 6.00 -22.61
N GLN A 288 30.00 6.34 -22.35
CA GLN A 288 30.96 5.38 -21.82
C GLN A 288 30.78 5.20 -20.31
N VAL A 289 30.26 4.05 -19.89
CA VAL A 289 30.13 3.70 -18.47
C VAL A 289 31.53 3.48 -17.86
N ILE A 290 31.82 4.21 -16.78
CA ILE A 290 33.10 4.19 -16.06
C ILE A 290 33.00 3.38 -14.77
N GLU A 291 31.87 3.50 -14.06
CA GLU A 291 31.59 2.77 -12.84
C GLU A 291 30.13 2.36 -12.80
N ARG A 292 29.88 1.10 -12.49
CA ARG A 292 28.55 0.52 -12.28
C ARG A 292 28.68 -0.63 -11.29
N HIS A 293 27.73 -0.72 -10.37
CA HIS A 293 27.56 -1.86 -9.46
C HIS A 293 26.19 -2.48 -9.66
N HIS A 294 26.09 -3.79 -9.46
CA HIS A 294 24.83 -4.53 -9.51
C HIS A 294 24.30 -4.78 -8.10
N HIS A 295 23.00 -4.95 -7.97
CA HIS A 295 22.37 -5.40 -6.74
C HIS A 295 22.75 -6.86 -6.49
N THR A 296 22.93 -7.21 -5.23
CA THR A 296 23.11 -8.61 -4.79
C THR A 296 21.81 -9.41 -4.85
N LEU A 297 20.66 -8.72 -4.84
CA LEU A 297 19.33 -9.29 -4.93
C LEU A 297 18.58 -8.74 -6.15
N PRO A 298 17.70 -9.53 -6.78
CA PRO A 298 16.88 -9.05 -7.88
C PRO A 298 15.97 -7.90 -7.46
N VAL A 299 15.78 -6.95 -8.37
CA VAL A 299 14.86 -5.83 -8.22
C VAL A 299 13.69 -6.00 -9.18
N HIS A 300 12.51 -5.54 -8.82
CA HIS A 300 11.27 -5.79 -9.57
C HIS A 300 11.01 -4.79 -10.71
N TYR A 301 11.80 -3.71 -10.80
CA TYR A 301 11.56 -2.59 -11.71
C TYR A 301 12.46 -2.58 -12.95
N ILE A 302 13.31 -3.61 -13.14
CA ILE A 302 14.17 -3.77 -14.31
C ILE A 302 14.59 -5.24 -14.47
N ASP A 303 14.90 -5.67 -15.69
CA ASP A 303 15.52 -6.98 -15.95
C ASP A 303 16.90 -7.13 -15.29
N ALA A 304 17.23 -8.37 -14.94
CA ALA A 304 18.53 -8.73 -14.39
C ALA A 304 19.66 -8.31 -15.32
N GLY A 305 20.72 -7.71 -14.76
CA GLY A 305 21.87 -7.26 -15.54
C GLY A 305 21.71 -5.87 -16.15
N ASN A 306 20.59 -5.16 -15.92
CA ASN A 306 20.37 -3.77 -16.33
C ASN A 306 20.24 -2.78 -15.16
N ASP A 307 20.43 -3.25 -13.92
CA ASP A 307 20.35 -2.45 -12.71
C ASP A 307 21.65 -1.71 -12.36
N ALA A 308 21.56 -0.56 -11.68
CA ALA A 308 22.72 0.17 -11.18
C ALA A 308 22.50 0.57 -9.72
N THR A 309 23.21 -0.11 -8.81
CA THR A 309 23.19 0.18 -7.38
C THR A 309 24.09 1.35 -7.05
N VAL A 310 23.63 2.21 -6.14
CA VAL A 310 24.43 3.27 -5.55
C VAL A 310 24.29 3.27 -4.03
N SER A 311 25.39 3.55 -3.35
CA SER A 311 25.45 3.73 -1.90
C SER A 311 26.47 4.83 -1.61
N TRP A 312 26.04 5.82 -0.81
CA TRP A 312 26.87 6.96 -0.49
C TRP A 312 28.20 6.52 0.16
N GLY A 313 29.31 6.95 -0.42
CA GLY A 313 30.67 6.62 0.06
C GLY A 313 31.22 5.27 -0.38
N THR A 314 30.45 4.40 -1.06
CA THR A 314 30.92 3.08 -1.46
C THR A 314 30.68 2.73 -2.94
N ALA A 315 29.44 2.77 -3.42
CA ALA A 315 29.06 2.36 -4.78
C ALA A 315 28.48 3.55 -5.55
N ASP A 316 29.01 3.84 -6.73
CA ASP A 316 28.55 4.95 -7.56
C ASP A 316 28.19 4.50 -8.99
N LEU A 317 27.40 5.33 -9.66
CA LEU A 317 27.22 5.27 -11.11
C LEU A 317 28.01 6.41 -11.72
N LYS A 318 28.97 6.08 -12.59
CA LYS A 318 29.75 7.06 -13.33
C LYS A 318 29.75 6.73 -14.81
N PHE A 319 29.58 7.75 -15.64
CA PHE A 319 29.73 7.64 -17.09
C PHE A 319 30.40 8.89 -17.64
N ARG A 320 31.11 8.74 -18.75
CA ARG A 320 31.79 9.83 -19.45
C ARG A 320 30.97 10.26 -20.66
N ASN A 321 30.86 11.56 -20.87
CA ASN A 321 30.46 12.10 -22.16
C ASN A 321 31.59 11.89 -23.18
N ASN A 322 31.55 10.80 -23.93
CA ASN A 322 32.48 10.49 -25.01
C ASN A 322 32.02 11.04 -26.38
N LYS A 323 31.08 11.99 -26.41
CA LYS A 323 30.66 12.71 -27.63
C LYS A 323 31.54 13.93 -27.85
N THR A 324 31.38 14.57 -29.00
CA THR A 324 32.08 15.82 -29.39
C THR A 324 31.32 17.09 -29.00
N TYR A 325 30.16 16.96 -28.37
CA TYR A 325 29.28 18.06 -27.94
C TYR A 325 28.87 17.90 -26.48
N THR A 326 28.42 18.99 -25.87
CA THR A 326 27.89 18.98 -24.49
C THR A 326 26.56 18.25 -24.47
N VAL A 327 26.35 17.43 -23.44
CA VAL A 327 25.06 16.78 -23.19
C VAL A 327 24.44 17.31 -21.91
N LYS A 328 23.13 17.14 -21.77
CA LYS A 328 22.37 17.48 -20.57
C LYS A 328 21.53 16.28 -20.13
N ILE A 329 21.44 16.07 -18.83
CA ILE A 329 20.59 15.03 -18.24
C ILE A 329 19.21 15.64 -18.01
N MET A 330 18.17 15.02 -18.56
CA MET A 330 16.79 15.35 -18.27
C MET A 330 16.18 14.24 -17.41
N ALA A 331 15.56 14.60 -16.30
CA ALA A 331 15.02 13.63 -15.34
C ALA A 331 13.71 14.11 -14.73
N THR A 332 12.69 13.26 -14.78
CA THR A 332 11.39 13.56 -14.18
C THR A 332 10.69 12.30 -13.69
N VAL A 333 9.71 12.51 -12.81
CA VAL A 333 8.66 11.52 -12.52
C VAL A 333 7.39 12.03 -13.17
N HIS A 334 6.82 11.25 -14.08
CA HIS A 334 5.58 11.57 -14.77
C HIS A 334 4.62 10.39 -14.65
N GLN A 335 3.44 10.63 -14.09
CA GLN A 335 2.48 9.58 -13.75
C GLN A 335 3.18 8.46 -12.94
N ASN A 336 3.07 7.21 -13.39
CA ASN A 336 3.64 6.03 -12.74
C ASN A 336 5.04 5.67 -13.26
N TYR A 337 5.78 6.61 -13.87
CA TYR A 337 7.09 6.34 -14.45
C TYR A 337 8.16 7.34 -14.02
N VAL A 338 9.36 6.79 -13.78
CA VAL A 338 10.62 7.53 -13.71
C VAL A 338 11.18 7.56 -15.12
N ILE A 339 11.40 8.75 -15.66
CA ILE A 339 11.78 8.96 -17.07
C ILE A 339 13.04 9.81 -17.09
N LEU A 340 14.08 9.30 -17.77
CA LEU A 340 15.37 9.98 -17.90
C LEU A 340 15.83 9.94 -19.34
N ALA A 341 16.40 11.05 -19.80
CA ALA A 341 17.01 11.16 -21.11
C ALA A 341 18.35 11.87 -21.02
N VAL A 342 19.22 11.58 -21.97
CA VAL A 342 20.37 12.42 -22.29
C VAL A 342 20.03 13.20 -23.55
N THR A 343 20.14 14.52 -23.47
CA THR A 343 19.85 15.43 -24.58
C THR A 343 21.13 16.13 -25.00
N ARG A 344 21.19 16.57 -26.25
CA ARG A 344 22.26 17.46 -26.71
C ARG A 344 22.00 18.85 -26.13
N ALA A 345 23.06 19.50 -25.64
CA ALA A 345 23.00 20.86 -25.14
C ALA A 345 23.97 21.71 -25.94
N ASP A 346 23.41 22.67 -26.68
CA ASP A 346 24.18 23.65 -27.44
C ASP A 346 24.67 24.82 -26.56
#